data_AF-A0A950WPE9-F1
#
_entry.id   AF-A0A950WPE9-F1
#
_cell.length_a   1.000
_cell.length_b   1.000
_cell.length_c   1.000
_cell.angle_alpha   90.00
_cell.angle_beta   90.00
_cell.angle_gamma   90.00
#
_symmetry.space_group_name_H-M   'P 1'
#
loop_
_entity.id
_entity.type
_entity.pdbx_description
1 polymer ?
#
loop_
_entity_poly.entity_id
_entity_poly.type
_entity_poly.pdbx_seq_one_letter_code
_entity_poly.pdbx_strand_id
1 'polypeptide(L)'
;SSSSARVVRRNAALLPAYSLMLGLLALVGFMAIAVGVQGMPEFADGFKRYTNNFSVPALFLAMFPSWFAGVAFAAIAIGALVPAAIMSIATANTFTRNIYREFIHTACTDAQESQMAKIVSLVIKAGALVFIFALPLQYALWLQLMGGVWIIQTLPSVLLGLYTRIFHGWALLIGWACGFVLGTWLVVLNNFAPVYPLHLGGTLIPCYIALIAVVVNIAVSFVLSLPLNRVVPDRANDLTRAEDYA
;
A
#
# COMPACT_ATOMS: atom_id res chain seq x y z
N SER A 1 2.26 -7.56 20.51
CA SER A 1 1.64 -7.48 21.85
C SER A 1 1.50 -6.03 22.30
N SER A 2 0.27 -5.56 22.46
CA SER A 2 -0.08 -4.35 23.22
C SER A 2 -0.93 -4.79 24.41
N SER A 3 -0.63 -4.33 25.62
CA SER A 3 -0.94 -5.02 26.89
C SER A 3 -2.43 -5.22 27.26
N SER A 4 -3.39 -4.81 26.45
CA SER A 4 -4.80 -5.22 26.57
C SER A 4 -5.62 -4.82 25.33
N ALA A 5 -6.77 -5.47 25.12
CA ALA A 5 -7.74 -5.09 24.08
C ALA A 5 -8.21 -3.63 24.17
N ARG A 6 -8.16 -3.03 25.37
CA ARG A 6 -8.47 -1.61 25.60
C ARG A 6 -7.44 -0.68 24.96
N VAL A 7 -6.16 -1.04 25.02
CA VAL A 7 -5.08 -0.27 24.38
C VAL A 7 -5.22 -0.31 22.86
N VAL A 8 -5.56 -1.48 22.31
CA VAL A 8 -5.83 -1.63 20.86
C VAL A 8 -7.00 -0.75 20.43
N ARG A 9 -8.14 -0.79 21.15
CA ARG A 9 -9.31 0.05 20.86
C ARG A 9 -8.99 1.54 20.94
N ARG A 10 -8.24 1.98 21.95
CA ARG A 10 -7.82 3.38 22.09
C ARG A 10 -6.93 3.82 20.93
N ASN A 11 -5.98 2.98 20.53
CA ASN A 11 -5.11 3.27 19.40
C ASN A 11 -5.92 3.34 18.09
N ALA A 12 -6.86 2.40 17.90
CA ALA A 12 -7.76 2.38 16.75
C ALA A 12 -8.63 3.63 16.66
N ALA A 13 -9.15 4.13 17.80
CA ALA A 13 -9.96 5.36 17.85
C ALA A 13 -9.15 6.62 17.48
N LEU A 14 -7.82 6.59 17.61
CA LEU A 14 -6.94 7.69 17.21
C LEU A 14 -6.50 7.60 15.74
N LEU A 15 -6.72 6.48 15.05
CA LEU A 15 -6.35 6.33 13.63
C LEU A 15 -6.94 7.42 12.71
N PRO A 16 -8.22 7.85 12.87
CA PRO A 16 -8.76 8.94 12.07
C PRO A 16 -8.04 10.29 12.27
N ALA A 17 -7.44 10.53 13.45
CA ALA A 17 -6.67 11.74 13.68
C ALA A 17 -5.42 11.79 12.78
N TYR A 18 -4.80 10.64 12.48
CA TYR A 18 -3.71 10.59 11.49
C TYR A 18 -4.20 10.93 10.09
N SER A 19 -5.40 10.49 9.69
CA SER A 19 -6.00 10.90 8.42
C SER A 19 -6.24 12.41 8.34
N LEU A 20 -6.66 13.03 9.45
CA LEU A 20 -6.77 14.49 9.53
C LEU A 20 -5.41 15.18 9.34
N MET A 21 -4.34 14.65 9.95
CA MET A 21 -2.98 15.18 9.74
C MET A 21 -2.52 15.09 8.28
N LEU A 22 -2.86 14.01 7.57
CA LEU A 22 -2.59 13.91 6.13
C LEU A 22 -3.37 14.96 5.32
N GLY A 23 -4.59 15.29 5.74
CA GLY A 23 -5.36 16.41 5.19
C GLY A 23 -4.66 17.76 5.38
N LEU A 24 -4.09 18.01 6.56
CA LEU A 24 -3.29 19.22 6.81
C LEU A 24 -2.04 19.28 5.92
N LEU A 25 -1.38 18.14 5.68
CA LEU A 25 -0.25 18.08 4.75
C LEU A 25 -0.67 18.42 3.31
N ALA A 26 -1.86 18.01 2.88
CA ALA A 26 -2.41 18.42 1.58
C ALA A 26 -2.66 19.93 1.50
N LEU A 27 -3.12 20.56 2.59
CA LEU A 27 -3.28 22.03 2.67
C LEU A 27 -1.95 22.77 2.49
N VAL A 28 -0.83 22.22 2.98
CA VAL A 28 0.51 22.78 2.71
C VAL A 28 0.82 22.76 1.20
N GLY A 29 0.42 21.70 0.50
CA GLY A 29 0.50 21.65 -0.97
C GLY A 29 -0.35 22.72 -1.67
N PHE A 30 -1.58 22.95 -1.20
CA PHE A 30 -2.43 24.03 -1.70
C PHE A 30 -1.84 25.42 -1.42
N MET A 31 -1.17 25.60 -0.28
CA MET A 31 -0.46 26.84 0.04
C MET A 31 0.68 27.10 -0.95
N ALA A 32 1.42 26.06 -1.38
CA ALA A 32 2.43 26.19 -2.44
C ALA A 32 1.84 26.73 -3.75
N ILE A 33 0.65 26.25 -4.13
CA ILE A 33 -0.07 26.72 -5.31
C ILE A 33 -0.50 28.18 -5.12
N ALA A 34 -1.06 28.53 -3.96
CA ALA A 34 -1.54 29.88 -3.67
C ALA A 34 -0.41 30.93 -3.64
N VAL A 35 0.77 30.57 -3.13
CA VAL A 35 1.97 31.41 -3.15
C VAL A 35 2.59 31.49 -4.55
N GLY A 36 2.28 30.54 -5.44
CA GLY A 36 2.78 30.55 -6.81
C GLY A 36 4.26 30.18 -6.92
N VAL A 37 4.79 29.36 -6.01
CA VAL A 37 6.23 29.01 -5.97
C VAL A 37 6.75 28.38 -7.27
N GLN A 38 5.87 27.75 -8.05
CA GLN A 38 6.20 27.18 -9.37
C GLN A 38 6.57 28.25 -10.41
N GLY A 39 6.02 29.46 -10.29
CA GLY A 39 6.30 30.58 -11.21
C GLY A 39 7.55 31.38 -10.85
N MET A 40 8.18 31.11 -9.70
CA MET A 40 9.35 31.86 -9.24
C MET A 40 10.62 31.39 -9.97
N PRO A 41 11.42 32.30 -10.56
CA PRO A 41 12.58 31.91 -11.36
C PRO A 41 13.67 31.20 -10.56
N GLU A 42 13.81 31.53 -9.28
CA GLU A 42 14.75 30.89 -8.34
C GLU A 42 14.48 29.39 -8.08
N PHE A 43 13.23 28.94 -8.31
CA PHE A 43 12.82 27.55 -8.11
C PHE A 43 12.64 26.77 -9.41
N ALA A 44 12.81 27.42 -10.57
CA ALA A 44 12.54 26.83 -11.88
C ALA A 44 13.32 25.52 -12.12
N ASP A 45 14.58 25.45 -11.71
CA ASP A 45 15.39 24.24 -11.87
C ASP A 45 14.94 23.09 -10.96
N GLY A 46 14.48 23.40 -9.75
CA GLY A 46 13.90 22.41 -8.85
C GLY A 46 12.60 21.81 -9.41
N PHE A 47 11.72 22.65 -9.96
CA PHE A 47 10.49 22.21 -10.62
C PHE A 47 10.75 21.46 -11.93
N LYS A 48 11.79 21.80 -12.70
CA LYS A 48 12.18 21.00 -13.87
C LYS A 48 12.61 19.59 -13.49
N ARG A 49 13.36 19.42 -12.40
CA ARG A 49 13.93 18.13 -12.00
C ARG A 49 12.97 17.24 -11.22
N TYR A 50 12.15 17.82 -10.36
CA TYR A 50 11.30 17.08 -9.42
C TYR A 50 9.80 17.36 -9.61
N THR A 51 9.42 18.22 -10.56
CA THR A 51 8.04 18.56 -10.88
C THR A 51 7.27 18.95 -9.61
N ASN A 52 6.08 18.38 -9.38
CA ASN A 52 5.23 18.74 -8.26
C ASN A 52 5.79 18.29 -6.90
N ASN A 53 6.76 17.37 -6.86
CA ASN A 53 7.38 16.92 -5.61
C ASN A 53 8.26 18.02 -4.98
N PHE A 54 8.65 19.04 -5.75
CA PHE A 54 9.40 20.19 -5.24
C PHE A 54 8.53 21.25 -4.54
N SER A 55 7.20 21.15 -4.64
CA SER A 55 6.29 22.20 -4.17
C SER A 55 6.45 22.51 -2.68
N VAL A 56 6.55 21.47 -1.83
CA VAL A 56 6.74 21.66 -0.39
C VAL A 56 8.12 22.22 -0.07
N PRO A 57 9.25 21.64 -0.57
CA PRO A 57 10.56 22.27 -0.38
C PRO A 57 10.65 23.73 -0.83
N ALA A 58 10.12 24.06 -2.02
CA ALA A 58 10.11 25.43 -2.53
C ALA A 58 9.33 26.39 -1.62
N LEU A 59 8.17 25.94 -1.11
CA LEU A 59 7.37 26.71 -0.16
C LEU A 59 8.12 27.02 1.14
N PHE A 60 8.85 26.04 1.68
CA PHE A 60 9.66 26.26 2.88
C PHE A 60 10.79 27.27 2.64
N LEU A 61 11.44 27.22 1.47
CA LEU A 61 12.48 28.18 1.09
C LEU A 61 11.92 29.58 0.85
N ALA A 62 10.71 29.70 0.31
CA ALA A 62 10.07 30.98 0.01
C ALA A 62 9.54 31.69 1.26
N MET A 63 8.99 30.94 2.23
CA MET A 63 8.25 31.52 3.35
C MET A 63 9.02 31.60 4.66
N PHE A 64 10.10 30.83 4.83
CA PHE A 64 10.81 30.73 6.10
C PHE A 64 12.29 31.12 5.99
N PRO A 65 12.88 31.62 7.10
CA PRO A 65 14.32 31.81 7.18
C PRO A 65 15.11 30.50 6.97
N SER A 66 16.32 30.62 6.44
CA SER A 66 17.19 29.49 6.08
C SER A 66 17.44 28.50 7.22
N TRP A 67 17.61 28.98 8.46
CA TRP A 67 17.80 28.12 9.63
C TRP A 67 16.59 27.20 9.89
N PHE A 68 15.37 27.73 9.71
CA PHE A 68 14.15 26.96 9.94
C PHE A 68 13.88 26.00 8.78
N ALA A 69 14.12 26.42 7.55
CA ALA A 69 14.05 25.54 6.38
C ALA A 69 14.99 24.33 6.54
N GLY A 70 16.21 24.54 7.05
CA GLY A 70 17.14 23.45 7.37
C GLY A 70 16.58 22.45 8.39
N VAL A 71 15.99 22.95 9.48
CA VAL A 71 15.33 22.09 10.50
C VAL A 71 14.14 21.34 9.91
N ALA A 72 13.31 21.99 9.09
CA ALA A 72 12.17 21.37 8.43
C ALA A 72 12.60 20.25 7.46
N PHE A 73 13.66 20.46 6.69
CA PHE A 73 14.21 19.43 5.79
C PHE A 73 14.79 18.24 6.56
N ALA A 74 15.47 18.49 7.68
CA ALA A 74 15.93 17.41 8.55
C ALA A 74 14.74 16.59 9.10
N ALA A 75 13.66 17.25 9.51
CA ALA A 75 12.45 16.58 9.99
C ALA A 75 11.79 15.73 8.89
N ILE A 76 11.71 16.24 7.65
CA ILE A 76 11.20 15.48 6.49
C ILE A 76 12.08 14.25 6.22
N ALA A 77 13.41 14.41 6.24
CA ALA A 77 14.34 13.32 6.02
C ALA A 77 14.20 12.22 7.08
N ILE A 78 14.13 12.58 8.37
CA ILE A 78 13.89 11.62 9.46
C ILE A 78 12.51 10.96 9.30
N GLY A 79 11.49 11.74 8.96
CA GLY A 79 10.13 11.25 8.72
C GLY A 79 10.06 10.23 7.58
N ALA A 80 10.90 10.35 6.55
CA ALA A 80 10.99 9.38 5.47
C ALA A 80 11.79 8.11 5.84
N LEU A 81 12.82 8.24 6.68
CA LEU A 81 13.71 7.11 7.06
C LEU A 81 13.01 6.07 7.95
N VAL A 82 12.16 6.52 8.88
CA VAL A 82 11.53 5.61 9.86
C VAL A 82 10.60 4.59 9.20
N PRO A 83 9.61 4.98 8.36
CA PRO A 83 8.72 4.02 7.69
C PRO A 83 9.49 3.06 6.77
N ALA A 84 10.51 3.56 6.04
CA ALA A 84 11.30 2.73 5.13
C ALA A 84 12.01 1.58 5.85
N ALA A 85 12.60 1.85 7.02
CA ALA A 85 13.26 0.82 7.83
C ALA A 85 12.27 -0.23 8.35
N ILE A 86 11.12 0.21 8.87
CA ILE A 86 10.10 -0.70 9.41
C ILE A 86 9.50 -1.57 8.30
N MET A 87 9.23 -1.02 7.12
CA MET A 87 8.72 -1.77 5.97
C MET A 87 9.71 -2.84 5.47
N SER A 88 11.02 -2.52 5.44
CA SER A 88 12.05 -3.51 5.08
C SER A 88 12.09 -4.67 6.07
N ILE A 89 12.01 -4.38 7.38
CA ILE A 89 11.99 -5.41 8.42
C ILE A 89 10.72 -6.26 8.32
N ALA A 90 9.56 -5.63 8.13
CA ALA A 90 8.29 -6.32 7.99
C ALA A 90 8.28 -7.26 6.77
N THR A 91 8.78 -6.80 5.63
CA THR A 91 8.88 -7.60 4.41
C THR A 91 9.82 -8.78 4.60
N ALA A 92 10.98 -8.55 5.24
CA ALA A 92 11.93 -9.62 5.52
C ALA A 92 11.37 -10.69 6.46
N ASN A 93 10.68 -10.28 7.53
CA ASN A 93 10.03 -11.22 8.44
C ASN A 93 8.88 -11.97 7.76
N THR A 94 8.11 -11.31 6.90
CA THR A 94 7.03 -11.94 6.14
C THR A 94 7.59 -13.01 5.21
N PHE A 95 8.66 -12.72 4.48
CA PHE A 95 9.33 -13.70 3.62
C PHE A 95 9.90 -14.85 4.45
N THR A 96 10.65 -14.53 5.51
CA THR A 96 11.32 -15.58 6.29
C THR A 96 10.32 -16.53 6.95
N ARG A 97 9.21 -16.00 7.49
CA ARG A 97 8.22 -16.82 8.20
C ARG A 97 7.28 -17.56 7.27
N ASN A 98 6.79 -16.91 6.21
CA ASN A 98 5.74 -17.48 5.37
C ASN A 98 6.29 -18.22 4.14
N ILE A 99 7.53 -17.94 3.73
CA ILE A 99 8.16 -18.56 2.56
C ILE A 99 9.32 -19.44 2.98
N TYR A 100 10.32 -18.87 3.63
CA TYR A 100 11.55 -19.60 3.96
C TYR A 100 11.29 -20.73 4.95
N ARG A 101 10.66 -20.44 6.09
CA ARG A 101 10.35 -21.48 7.08
C ARG A 101 9.35 -22.48 6.53
N GLU A 102 8.24 -22.04 5.95
CA GLU A 102 7.19 -22.98 5.52
C GLU A 102 7.62 -23.89 4.37
N PHE A 103 8.25 -23.35 3.32
CA PHE A 103 8.49 -24.08 2.07
C PHE A 103 9.95 -24.44 1.77
N ILE A 104 10.92 -23.72 2.34
CA ILE A 104 12.35 -23.91 2.02
C ILE A 104 13.05 -24.72 3.11
N HIS A 105 12.82 -24.37 4.37
CA HIS A 105 13.50 -24.96 5.52
C HIS A 105 12.59 -25.04 6.75
N THR A 106 11.68 -26.02 6.73
CA THR A 106 10.63 -26.25 7.75
C THR A 106 11.17 -26.48 9.16
N ALA A 107 12.34 -27.10 9.28
CA ALA A 107 12.99 -27.36 10.57
C ALA A 107 13.98 -26.26 11.01
N CYS A 108 13.88 -25.02 10.49
CA CYS A 108 14.84 -23.98 10.86
C CYS A 108 14.76 -23.61 12.35
N THR A 109 15.92 -23.40 12.98
CA THR A 109 16.01 -22.89 14.35
C THR A 109 15.74 -21.38 14.40
N ASP A 110 15.36 -20.85 15.56
CA ASP A 110 15.10 -19.41 15.74
C ASP A 110 16.31 -18.53 15.38
N ALA A 111 17.53 -19.04 15.61
CA ALA A 111 18.76 -18.36 15.23
C ALA A 111 18.91 -18.26 13.71
N GLN A 112 18.60 -19.34 12.98
CA GLN A 112 18.63 -19.38 11.51
C GLN A 112 17.52 -18.52 10.91
N GLU A 113 16.33 -18.53 11.52
CA GLU A 113 15.22 -17.65 11.12
C GLU A 113 15.61 -16.17 11.24
N SER A 114 16.15 -15.76 12.40
CA SER A 114 16.63 -14.41 12.64
C SER A 114 17.74 -13.99 11.68
N GLN A 115 18.70 -14.87 11.42
CA GLN A 115 19.77 -14.62 10.47
C GLN A 115 19.23 -14.44 9.05
N MET A 116 18.31 -15.30 8.61
CA MET A 116 17.69 -15.20 7.30
C MET A 116 16.90 -13.89 7.15
N ALA A 117 16.11 -13.50 8.15
CA ALA A 117 15.41 -12.21 8.15
C ALA A 117 16.36 -11.01 8.02
N LYS A 118 17.53 -11.04 8.68
CA LYS A 118 18.55 -9.98 8.54
C LYS A 118 19.14 -9.95 7.12
N ILE A 119 19.44 -11.13 6.55
CA ILE A 119 19.95 -11.24 5.18
C ILE A 119 18.93 -10.70 4.18
N VAL A 120 17.67 -11.14 4.28
CA VAL A 120 16.60 -10.70 3.40
C VAL A 120 16.35 -9.19 3.54
N SER A 121 16.37 -8.64 4.76
CA SER A 121 16.28 -7.19 4.97
C SER A 121 17.42 -6.45 4.27
N LEU A 122 18.65 -6.96 4.32
CA LEU A 122 19.80 -6.38 3.62
C LEU A 122 19.62 -6.43 2.10
N VAL A 123 19.17 -7.57 1.56
CA VAL A 123 18.89 -7.72 0.12
C VAL A 123 17.80 -6.75 -0.34
N ILE A 124 16.72 -6.60 0.41
CA ILE A 124 15.65 -5.65 0.10
C ILE A 124 16.17 -4.20 0.10
N LYS A 125 17.01 -3.83 1.07
CA LYS A 125 17.63 -2.49 1.12
C LYS A 125 18.56 -2.25 -0.07
N ALA A 126 19.36 -3.24 -0.43
CA ALA A 126 20.21 -3.17 -1.62
C ALA A 126 19.37 -3.03 -2.90
N GLY A 127 18.31 -3.82 -3.03
CA GLY A 127 17.35 -3.70 -4.13
C GLY A 127 16.70 -2.32 -4.21
N ALA A 128 16.25 -1.77 -3.08
CA ALA A 128 15.70 -0.41 -3.00
C ALA A 128 16.72 0.65 -3.47
N LEU A 129 18.00 0.50 -3.10
CA LEU A 129 19.07 1.39 -3.54
C LEU A 129 19.27 1.33 -5.07
N VAL A 130 19.25 0.13 -5.65
CA VAL A 130 19.30 -0.04 -7.11
C VAL A 130 18.12 0.67 -7.77
N PHE A 131 16.90 0.52 -7.24
CA PHE A 131 15.71 1.18 -7.77
C PHE A 131 15.82 2.71 -7.73
N ILE A 132 16.41 3.29 -6.68
CA ILE A 132 16.63 4.74 -6.57
C ILE A 132 17.57 5.26 -7.67
N PHE A 133 18.62 4.50 -8.03
CA PHE A 133 19.57 4.92 -9.07
C PHE A 133 19.10 4.57 -10.49
N ALA A 134 18.36 3.47 -10.66
CA ALA A 134 17.98 2.95 -11.96
C ALA A 134 16.65 3.50 -12.50
N LEU A 135 15.73 3.94 -11.64
CA LEU A 135 14.41 4.42 -12.05
C LEU A 135 14.21 5.91 -11.77
N PRO A 136 13.62 6.67 -12.72
CA PRO A 136 13.16 8.03 -12.45
C PRO A 136 12.22 8.11 -11.26
N LEU A 137 12.38 9.14 -10.42
CA LEU A 137 11.58 9.41 -9.21
C LEU A 137 10.06 9.36 -9.45
N GLN A 138 9.60 9.76 -10.64
CA GLN A 138 8.18 9.72 -10.98
C GLN A 138 7.60 8.31 -10.92
N TYR A 139 8.39 7.28 -11.25
CA TYR A 139 7.96 5.89 -11.13
C TYR A 139 7.82 5.43 -9.69
N ALA A 140 8.49 6.04 -8.71
CA ALA A 140 8.34 5.66 -7.30
C ALA A 140 6.91 5.89 -6.80
N LEU A 141 6.29 7.02 -7.18
CA LEU A 141 4.89 7.30 -6.88
C LEU A 141 3.95 6.28 -7.54
N TRP A 142 4.23 5.94 -8.81
CA TRP A 142 3.42 4.96 -9.53
C TRP A 142 3.58 3.55 -8.96
N LEU A 143 4.81 3.12 -8.64
CA LEU A 143 5.08 1.83 -7.97
C LEU A 143 4.33 1.72 -6.65
N GLN A 144 4.27 2.79 -5.85
CA GLN A 144 3.50 2.83 -4.61
C GLN A 144 1.99 2.66 -4.87
N LEU A 145 1.44 3.38 -5.85
CA LEU A 145 0.02 3.29 -6.18
C LEU A 145 -0.34 1.91 -6.77
N MET A 146 0.52 1.35 -7.62
CA MET A 146 0.37 -0.03 -8.10
C MET A 146 0.43 -1.05 -6.97
N GLY A 147 1.35 -0.88 -6.01
CA GLY A 147 1.37 -1.68 -4.79
C GLY A 147 0.01 -1.65 -4.07
N GLY A 148 -0.63 -0.48 -4.04
CA GLY A 148 -2.02 -0.31 -3.57
C GLY A 148 -3.05 -1.10 -4.39
N VAL A 149 -2.94 -1.10 -5.72
CA VAL A 149 -3.82 -1.88 -6.63
C VAL A 149 -3.72 -3.38 -6.34
N TRP A 150 -2.52 -3.89 -6.05
CA TRP A 150 -2.29 -5.31 -5.79
C TRP A 150 -2.71 -5.73 -4.39
N ILE A 151 -2.31 -4.97 -3.36
CA ILE A 151 -2.56 -5.36 -1.97
C ILE A 151 -4.06 -5.38 -1.65
N ILE A 152 -4.84 -4.44 -2.19
CA ILE A 152 -6.28 -4.35 -1.96
C ILE A 152 -7.06 -5.53 -2.57
N GLN A 153 -6.47 -6.31 -3.49
CA GLN A 153 -7.11 -7.53 -3.97
C GLN A 153 -7.21 -8.61 -2.89
N THR A 154 -6.42 -8.51 -1.81
CA THR A 154 -6.52 -9.42 -0.65
C THR A 154 -7.67 -9.04 0.29
N LEU A 155 -8.22 -7.83 0.17
CA LEU A 155 -9.27 -7.31 1.05
C LEU A 155 -10.53 -8.17 1.01
N PRO A 156 -11.08 -8.61 -0.15
CA PRO A 156 -12.23 -9.50 -0.19
C PRO A 156 -11.98 -10.80 0.58
N SER A 157 -10.82 -11.43 0.40
CA SER A 157 -10.48 -12.68 1.09
C SER A 157 -10.40 -12.52 2.61
N VAL A 158 -9.85 -11.39 3.08
CA VAL A 158 -9.70 -11.13 4.52
C VAL A 158 -11.01 -10.64 5.15
N LEU A 159 -11.65 -9.61 4.59
CA LEU A 159 -12.86 -9.03 5.18
C LEU A 159 -14.08 -9.92 4.98
N LEU A 160 -14.33 -10.39 3.76
CA LEU A 160 -15.51 -11.21 3.51
C LEU A 160 -15.38 -12.58 4.15
N GLY A 161 -14.18 -13.16 4.19
CA GLY A 161 -13.92 -14.40 4.93
C GLY A 161 -14.15 -14.25 6.44
N LEU A 162 -13.81 -13.09 7.02
CA LEU A 162 -14.00 -12.84 8.46
C LEU A 162 -15.47 -12.56 8.83
N TYR A 163 -16.16 -11.73 8.04
CA TYR A 163 -17.52 -11.26 8.38
C TYR A 163 -18.64 -12.12 7.76
N THR A 164 -18.37 -12.90 6.73
CA THR A 164 -19.40 -13.65 6.01
C THR A 164 -18.97 -15.09 5.73
N ARG A 165 -19.87 -16.05 5.97
CA ARG A 165 -19.62 -17.48 5.70
C ARG A 165 -20.11 -17.94 4.32
N ILE A 166 -20.42 -16.98 3.45
CA ILE A 166 -21.02 -17.25 2.14
C ILE A 166 -19.97 -17.56 1.07
N PHE A 167 -18.73 -17.13 1.26
CA PHE A 167 -17.67 -17.29 0.25
C PHE A 167 -16.89 -18.60 0.45
N HIS A 168 -16.58 -19.25 -0.67
CA HIS A 168 -15.75 -20.46 -0.71
C HIS A 168 -14.27 -20.07 -0.86
N GLY A 169 -13.34 -20.78 -0.21
CA GLY A 169 -11.91 -20.43 -0.21
C GLY A 169 -11.31 -20.40 -1.63
N TRP A 170 -11.60 -21.41 -2.43
CA TRP A 170 -11.18 -21.45 -3.84
C TRP A 170 -11.82 -20.34 -4.70
N ALA A 171 -13.05 -19.93 -4.39
CA ALA A 171 -13.70 -18.83 -5.12
C ALA A 171 -13.01 -17.50 -4.83
N LEU A 172 -12.63 -17.26 -3.57
CA LEU A 172 -11.86 -16.09 -3.14
C LEU A 172 -10.46 -16.06 -3.79
N LEU A 173 -9.80 -17.21 -3.92
CA LEU A 173 -8.50 -17.31 -4.59
C LEU A 173 -8.61 -16.98 -6.08
N ILE A 174 -9.64 -17.50 -6.77
CA ILE A 174 -9.87 -17.19 -8.19
C ILE A 174 -10.27 -15.73 -8.35
N GLY A 175 -11.13 -15.20 -7.49
CA GLY A 175 -11.49 -13.77 -7.48
C GLY A 175 -10.28 -12.86 -7.29
N TRP A 176 -9.39 -13.19 -6.35
CA TRP A 176 -8.12 -12.51 -6.17
C TRP A 176 -7.26 -12.55 -7.44
N ALA A 177 -7.10 -13.71 -8.07
CA ALA A 177 -6.32 -13.86 -9.28
C ALA A 177 -6.91 -13.02 -10.44
N CYS A 178 -8.22 -13.06 -10.63
CA CYS A 178 -8.92 -12.25 -11.63
C CYS A 178 -8.73 -10.75 -11.38
N GLY A 179 -8.91 -10.28 -10.14
CA GLY A 179 -8.70 -8.89 -9.77
C GLY A 179 -7.24 -8.45 -9.95
N PHE A 180 -6.29 -9.28 -9.57
CA PHE A 180 -4.86 -9.00 -9.70
C PHE A 180 -4.43 -8.91 -11.17
N VAL A 181 -4.84 -9.87 -12.00
CA VAL A 181 -4.54 -9.89 -13.44
C VAL A 181 -5.20 -8.71 -14.14
N LEU A 182 -6.48 -8.44 -13.87
CA LEU A 182 -7.19 -7.31 -14.46
C LEU A 182 -6.58 -5.97 -14.04
N GLY A 183 -6.28 -5.80 -12.76
CA GLY A 183 -5.63 -4.59 -12.24
C GLY A 183 -4.29 -4.34 -12.90
N THR A 184 -3.46 -5.39 -13.03
CA THR A 184 -2.17 -5.32 -13.71
C THR A 184 -2.34 -4.98 -15.20
N TRP A 185 -3.29 -5.63 -15.88
CA TRP A 185 -3.58 -5.39 -17.29
C TRP A 185 -4.00 -3.94 -17.56
N LEU A 186 -4.94 -3.40 -16.77
CA LEU A 186 -5.40 -2.02 -16.90
C LEU A 186 -4.29 -1.00 -16.61
N VAL A 187 -3.44 -1.27 -15.62
CA VAL A 187 -2.28 -0.42 -15.31
C VAL A 187 -1.28 -0.40 -16.46
N VAL A 188 -0.99 -1.56 -17.06
CA VAL A 188 -0.09 -1.65 -18.22
C VAL A 188 -0.67 -0.92 -19.43
N LEU A 189 -1.96 -1.10 -19.72
CA LEU A 189 -2.65 -0.38 -20.80
C LEU A 189 -2.64 1.14 -20.61
N ASN A 190 -2.66 1.60 -19.36
CA ASN A 190 -2.69 3.00 -19.01
C ASN A 190 -1.30 3.59 -18.75
N ASN A 191 -0.25 3.01 -19.34
CA ASN A 191 1.15 3.45 -19.21
C ASN A 191 1.61 3.61 -17.75
N PHE A 192 1.24 2.64 -16.90
CA PHE A 192 1.53 2.64 -15.46
C PHE A 192 0.84 3.74 -14.65
N ALA A 193 -0.09 4.48 -15.24
CA ALA A 193 -0.97 5.37 -14.50
C ALA A 193 -2.12 4.55 -13.86
N PRO A 194 -2.34 4.67 -12.55
CA PRO A 194 -3.32 3.89 -11.80
C PRO A 194 -4.73 4.51 -11.85
N VAL A 195 -4.90 5.67 -12.50
CA VAL A 195 -6.19 6.34 -12.69
C VAL A 195 -6.62 6.16 -14.14
N TYR A 196 -7.67 5.37 -14.35
CA TYR A 196 -8.23 5.08 -15.66
C TYR A 196 -9.39 6.04 -15.98
N PRO A 197 -9.39 6.72 -17.14
CA PRO A 197 -10.51 7.53 -17.59
C PRO A 197 -11.65 6.62 -18.03
N LEU A 198 -12.66 6.46 -17.19
CA LEU A 198 -13.77 5.58 -17.45
C LEU A 198 -14.83 6.34 -18.27
N HIS A 199 -15.05 5.90 -19.51
CA HIS A 199 -16.03 6.48 -20.42
C HIS A 199 -17.40 5.84 -20.15
N LEU A 200 -18.24 6.50 -19.34
CA LEU A 200 -19.62 6.06 -19.08
C LEU A 200 -20.61 7.07 -19.67
N GLY A 201 -21.42 6.64 -20.64
CA GLY A 201 -22.52 7.46 -21.17
C GLY A 201 -22.11 8.84 -21.72
N GLY A 202 -20.90 8.97 -22.28
CA GLY A 202 -20.35 10.24 -22.79
C GLY A 202 -19.63 11.11 -21.75
N THR A 203 -19.59 10.69 -20.48
CA THR A 203 -18.83 11.37 -19.41
C THR A 203 -17.53 10.64 -19.08
N LEU A 204 -16.46 11.42 -18.91
CA LEU A 204 -15.14 10.97 -18.49
C LEU A 204 -15.06 11.01 -16.96
N ILE A 205 -15.10 9.85 -16.29
CA ILE A 205 -14.97 9.76 -14.84
C ILE A 205 -13.59 9.18 -14.52
N PRO A 206 -12.68 9.93 -13.86
CA PRO A 206 -11.40 9.38 -13.42
C PRO A 206 -11.65 8.34 -12.32
N CYS A 207 -11.38 7.07 -12.62
CA CYS A 207 -11.58 5.97 -11.71
C CYS A 207 -10.24 5.33 -11.34
N TYR A 208 -10.02 5.10 -10.05
CA TYR A 208 -8.85 4.37 -9.60
C TYR A 208 -8.97 2.90 -10.01
N ILE A 209 -8.00 2.37 -10.76
CA ILE A 209 -8.03 1.01 -11.34
C ILE A 209 -8.27 -0.05 -10.27
N ALA A 210 -7.72 0.17 -9.07
CA ALA A 210 -7.90 -0.77 -7.97
C ALA A 210 -9.38 -1.02 -7.62
N LEU A 211 -10.23 0.01 -7.72
CA LEU A 211 -11.65 -0.10 -7.41
C LEU A 211 -12.34 -1.02 -8.41
N ILE A 212 -12.04 -0.84 -9.71
CA ILE A 212 -12.56 -1.67 -10.79
C ILE A 212 -12.13 -3.13 -10.57
N ALA A 213 -10.85 -3.34 -10.30
CA ALA A 213 -10.28 -4.67 -10.03
C ALA A 213 -10.93 -5.35 -8.80
N VAL A 214 -11.18 -4.60 -7.73
CA VAL A 214 -11.86 -5.12 -6.52
C VAL A 214 -13.31 -5.49 -6.79
N VAL A 215 -14.04 -4.68 -7.57
CA VAL A 215 -15.43 -5.00 -7.95
C VAL A 215 -15.47 -6.33 -8.72
N VAL A 216 -14.56 -6.52 -9.67
CA VAL A 216 -14.46 -7.79 -10.42
C VAL A 216 -14.07 -8.94 -9.51
N ASN A 217 -13.11 -8.75 -8.61
CA ASN A 217 -12.72 -9.74 -7.61
C ASN A 217 -13.91 -10.21 -6.76
N ILE A 218 -14.69 -9.27 -6.22
CA ILE A 218 -15.89 -9.58 -5.41
C ILE A 218 -16.94 -10.29 -6.27
N ALA A 219 -17.20 -9.80 -7.48
CA ALA A 219 -18.19 -10.40 -8.37
C ALA A 219 -17.83 -11.85 -8.73
N VAL A 220 -16.57 -12.10 -9.13
CA VAL A 220 -16.07 -13.45 -9.44
C VAL A 220 -16.15 -14.34 -8.20
N SER A 221 -15.68 -13.85 -7.05
CA SER A 221 -15.74 -14.59 -5.78
C SER A 221 -17.18 -14.98 -5.43
N PHE A 222 -18.13 -14.07 -5.61
CA PHE A 222 -19.54 -14.30 -5.29
C PHE A 222 -20.16 -15.33 -6.25
N VAL A 223 -19.99 -15.14 -7.56
CA VAL A 223 -20.55 -16.02 -8.59
C VAL A 223 -20.01 -17.43 -8.47
N LEU A 224 -18.71 -17.60 -8.23
CA LEU A 224 -18.08 -18.92 -8.09
C LEU A 224 -18.39 -19.60 -6.76
N SER A 225 -18.65 -18.83 -5.69
CA SER A 225 -19.04 -19.41 -4.40
C SER A 225 -20.40 -20.10 -4.45
N LEU A 226 -21.33 -19.65 -5.31
CA LEU A 226 -22.66 -20.25 -5.46
C LEU A 226 -22.63 -21.73 -5.90
N PRO A 227 -21.92 -22.13 -6.97
CA PRO A 227 -21.77 -23.53 -7.35
C PRO A 227 -20.78 -24.27 -6.44
N LEU A 228 -19.65 -23.67 -6.06
CA LEU A 228 -18.60 -24.37 -5.31
C LEU A 228 -19.07 -24.83 -3.93
N ASN A 229 -19.82 -23.98 -3.20
CA ASN A 229 -20.40 -24.36 -1.91
C ASN A 229 -21.38 -25.55 -1.99
N ARG A 230 -21.92 -25.86 -3.18
CA ARG A 230 -22.83 -27.00 -3.39
C ARG A 230 -22.10 -28.28 -3.75
N VAL A 231 -20.92 -28.20 -4.36
CA VAL A 231 -20.20 -29.35 -4.92
C VAL A 231 -19.04 -29.79 -4.03
N VAL A 232 -18.30 -28.84 -3.45
CA VAL A 232 -17.16 -29.11 -2.55
C VAL A 232 -17.32 -28.23 -1.31
N PRO A 233 -17.85 -28.74 -0.20
CA PRO A 233 -18.03 -27.92 1.00
C PRO A 233 -16.69 -27.69 1.71
N ASP A 234 -16.15 -26.47 1.61
CA ASP A 234 -14.97 -26.05 2.41
C ASP A 234 -15.23 -26.06 3.94
N ARG A 235 -16.51 -26.08 4.32
CA ARG A 235 -16.99 -26.02 5.71
C ARG A 235 -16.69 -27.26 6.54
N ALA A 236 -16.31 -28.37 5.92
CA ALA A 236 -16.05 -29.63 6.64
C ALA A 236 -14.80 -29.56 7.54
N ASN A 237 -13.86 -28.65 7.25
CA ASN A 237 -12.61 -28.47 8.00
C ASN A 237 -12.59 -27.17 8.84
N ASP A 238 -13.73 -26.50 9.00
CA ASP A 238 -13.83 -25.30 9.82
C ASP A 238 -13.80 -25.68 11.31
N LEU A 239 -12.68 -25.35 11.98
CA LEU A 239 -12.47 -25.59 13.41
C LEU A 239 -13.08 -24.48 14.28
N THR A 240 -13.60 -23.39 13.69
CA THR A 240 -14.13 -22.26 14.45
C THR A 240 -15.50 -22.57 15.04
N ARG A 241 -15.66 -22.26 16.32
CA ARG A 241 -16.90 -22.47 17.07
C ARG A 241 -17.57 -21.14 17.36
N ALA A 242 -18.88 -21.17 17.63
CA ALA A 242 -19.63 -19.95 17.97
C ALA A 242 -19.05 -19.20 19.18
N GLU A 243 -18.41 -19.93 20.10
CA GLU A 243 -17.67 -19.41 21.26
C GLU A 243 -16.42 -18.59 20.90
N ASP A 244 -15.81 -18.79 19.72
CA ASP A 244 -14.64 -18.02 19.28
C ASP A 244 -14.98 -16.58 18.82
N TYR A 245 -16.28 -16.29 18.64
CA TYR A 245 -16.79 -15.00 18.15
C TYR A 245 -17.45 -14.14 19.24
N ALA A 246 -17.51 -14.62 20.49
CA ALA A 246 -18.08 -13.91 21.64
C ALA A 246 -17.02 -13.10 22.40
#